data_AF-A0A369XRV3-F1
#
_entry.id   AF-A0A369XRV3-F1
#
_cell.length_a   1.000
_cell.length_b   1.000
_cell.length_c   1.000
_cell.angle_alpha   90.00
_cell.angle_beta   90.00
_cell.angle_gamma   90.00
#
_symmetry.space_group_name_H-M   'P 1'
#
loop_
_entity.id
_entity.type
_entity.pdbx_description
1 polymer ?
#
loop_
_entity_poly.entity_id
_entity_poly.type
_entity_poly.pdbx_seq_one_letter_code
_entity_poly.pdbx_strand_id
1 'polypeptide(L)'
;MGLIEKLELNPIIAAVKDEKTLREALNSDIEVIFLLKSTILTIETMVEKIKKTGKIVFVHIDLIDGMSPTVDALDYLNEKTKLDGIISTKSALIKEAKKRKLLTIQRFFILDSISYKNSLKYARATKPDIVEILPGAMPKIIKRFLYNYKCPLIASGIIMDKEDVILALKAGAIGISTTKSDIWSL
;
A
#
# COMPACT_ATOMS: atom_id res chain seq x y z
N MET A 1 -8.69 13.30 10.45
CA MET A 1 -8.62 13.17 8.98
C MET A 1 -8.41 11.70 8.64
N GLY A 2 -9.32 11.12 7.86
CA GLY A 2 -9.26 9.73 7.41
C GLY A 2 -8.18 9.51 6.33
N LEU A 3 -7.97 8.24 5.96
CA LEU A 3 -6.99 7.88 4.92
C LEU A 3 -7.31 8.51 3.56
N ILE A 4 -8.57 8.45 3.13
CA ILE A 4 -8.98 8.97 1.82
C ILE A 4 -8.78 10.50 1.78
N GLU A 5 -9.18 11.22 2.82
CA GLU A 5 -8.98 12.67 2.93
C GLU A 5 -7.49 13.06 2.87
N LYS A 6 -6.60 12.27 3.52
CA LYS A 6 -5.15 12.48 3.41
C LYS A 6 -4.64 12.29 1.99
N LEU A 7 -5.12 11.27 1.29
CA LEU A 7 -4.73 10.99 -0.10
C LEU A 7 -5.30 11.99 -1.11
N GLU A 8 -6.45 12.61 -0.81
CA GLU A 8 -7.00 13.70 -1.62
C GLU A 8 -6.15 14.98 -1.53
N LEU A 9 -5.56 15.26 -0.36
CA LEU A 9 -4.68 16.39 -0.15
C LEU A 9 -3.26 16.16 -0.68
N ASN A 10 -2.70 14.99 -0.39
CA ASN A 10 -1.40 14.55 -0.89
C ASN A 10 -1.50 13.11 -1.40
N PRO A 11 -1.60 12.89 -2.73
CA PRO A 11 -1.80 11.57 -3.29
C PRO A 11 -0.52 10.72 -3.28
N ILE A 12 0.63 11.28 -2.90
CA ILE A 12 1.90 10.55 -2.90
C ILE A 12 2.06 9.77 -1.59
N ILE A 13 2.46 8.51 -1.73
CA ILE A 13 2.69 7.58 -0.64
C ILE A 13 4.16 7.17 -0.67
N ALA A 14 4.83 7.34 0.46
CA ALA A 14 6.24 6.97 0.59
C ALA A 14 6.37 5.45 0.75
N ALA A 15 6.91 4.78 -0.26
CA ALA A 15 7.22 3.36 -0.17
C ALA A 15 8.65 3.18 0.38
N VAL A 16 8.73 2.82 1.65
CA VAL A 16 9.97 2.69 2.42
C VAL A 16 10.46 1.25 2.36
N LYS A 17 11.75 1.08 2.06
CA LYS A 17 12.40 -0.24 1.90
C LYS A 17 13.63 -0.44 2.79
N ASP A 18 14.09 0.62 3.45
CA ASP A 18 15.26 0.63 4.31
C ASP A 18 15.20 1.79 5.31
N GLU A 19 16.15 1.86 6.24
CA GLU A 19 16.18 2.91 7.26
C GLU A 19 16.45 4.31 6.68
N LYS A 20 17.20 4.40 5.58
CA LYS A 20 17.49 5.68 4.92
C LYS A 20 16.19 6.30 4.37
N THR A 21 15.46 5.53 3.57
CA THR A 21 14.16 5.94 3.01
C THR A 21 13.11 6.18 4.09
N LEU A 22 13.18 5.46 5.22
CA LEU A 22 12.35 5.75 6.38
C LEU A 22 12.62 7.16 6.92
N ARG A 23 13.89 7.52 7.15
CA ARG A 23 14.25 8.85 7.67
C ARG A 23 13.83 9.96 6.72
N GLU A 24 13.98 9.77 5.41
CA GLU A 24 13.49 10.71 4.40
C GLU A 24 11.97 10.87 4.48
N ALA A 25 11.22 9.77 4.54
CA ALA A 25 9.76 9.80 4.62
C ALA A 25 9.25 10.48 5.91
N LEU A 26 9.91 10.23 7.05
CA LEU A 26 9.53 10.84 8.34
C LEU A 26 9.69 12.37 8.34
N ASN A 27 10.65 12.91 7.59
CA ASN A 27 10.92 14.34 7.48
C ASN A 27 10.19 15.01 6.31
N SER A 28 9.39 14.27 5.55
CA SER A 28 8.63 14.79 4.41
C SER A 28 7.20 15.16 4.80
N ASP A 29 6.51 15.92 3.94
CA ASP A 29 5.09 16.26 4.06
C ASP A 29 4.15 15.12 3.63
N ILE A 30 4.69 13.92 3.36
CA ILE A 30 3.88 12.74 3.04
C ILE A 30 3.14 12.23 4.27
N GLU A 31 1.84 12.01 4.13
CA GLU A 31 0.98 11.61 5.24
C GLU A 31 0.79 10.09 5.39
N VAL A 32 1.14 9.33 4.35
CA VAL A 32 0.94 7.87 4.28
C VAL A 32 2.24 7.17 3.89
N ILE A 33 2.64 6.19 4.69
CA ILE A 33 3.88 5.45 4.51
C ILE A 33 3.58 3.95 4.33
N PHE A 34 4.16 3.35 3.30
CA PHE A 34 4.15 1.91 3.08
C PHE A 34 5.51 1.32 3.48
N LEU A 35 5.54 0.51 4.52
CA LEU A 35 6.70 -0.30 4.87
C LEU A 35 6.73 -1.54 3.99
N LEU A 36 7.56 -1.51 2.93
CA LEU A 36 7.72 -2.61 1.98
C LEU A 36 8.72 -3.67 2.43
N LYS A 37 9.61 -3.33 3.37
CA LYS A 37 10.59 -4.27 3.91
C LYS A 37 10.89 -3.91 5.37
N SER A 38 10.89 -4.94 6.21
CA SER A 38 11.29 -4.87 7.62
C SER A 38 11.72 -6.26 8.06
N THR A 39 12.19 -6.39 9.30
CA THR A 39 12.43 -7.70 9.93
C THR A 39 11.58 -7.81 11.18
N ILE A 40 11.45 -9.03 11.73
CA ILE A 40 10.81 -9.24 13.04
C ILE A 40 11.44 -8.38 14.15
N LEU A 41 12.73 -8.05 14.05
CA LEU A 41 13.44 -7.24 15.03
C LEU A 41 13.18 -5.73 14.88
N THR A 42 12.89 -5.27 13.67
CA THR A 42 12.79 -3.84 13.38
C THR A 42 11.36 -3.33 13.26
N ILE A 43 10.40 -4.19 12.90
CA ILE A 43 9.05 -3.77 12.53
C ILE A 43 8.35 -2.93 13.60
N GLU A 44 8.42 -3.34 14.87
CA GLU A 44 7.77 -2.60 15.97
C GLU A 44 8.35 -1.18 16.09
N THR A 45 9.67 -1.06 16.10
CA THR A 45 10.36 0.23 16.22
C THR A 45 10.14 1.13 15.01
N MET A 46 10.05 0.56 13.81
CA MET A 46 9.77 1.32 12.57
C MET A 46 8.34 1.87 12.59
N VAL A 47 7.36 1.04 12.95
CA VAL A 47 5.97 1.47 13.11
C VAL A 47 5.86 2.54 14.19
N GLU A 48 6.50 2.35 15.35
CA GLU A 48 6.47 3.34 16.44
C GLU A 48 7.04 4.70 16.00
N LYS A 49 8.18 4.73 15.31
CA LYS A 49 8.78 5.95 14.77
C LYS A 49 7.82 6.68 13.82
N ILE A 50 7.14 5.95 12.94
CA ILE A 50 6.16 6.55 12.02
C ILE A 50 4.97 7.10 12.80
N LYS A 51 4.40 6.33 13.72
CA LYS A 51 3.22 6.77 14.48
C LYS A 51 3.51 7.99 15.37
N LYS A 52 4.74 8.17 15.86
CA LYS A 52 5.17 9.38 16.59
C LYS A 52 5.05 10.67 15.77
N THR A 53 5.07 10.58 14.44
CA THR A 53 4.87 11.73 13.53
C THR A 53 3.41 11.98 13.17
N GLY A 54 2.47 11.14 13.63
CA GLY A 54 1.06 11.24 13.27
C GLY A 54 0.69 10.71 11.89
N LYS A 55 1.66 10.21 11.12
CA LYS A 55 1.47 9.63 9.78
C LYS A 55 0.75 8.28 9.85
N ILE A 56 0.09 7.91 8.75
CA ILE A 56 -0.54 6.60 8.55
C ILE A 56 0.52 5.61 8.07
N VAL A 57 0.56 4.42 8.66
CA VAL A 57 1.49 3.35 8.29
C VAL A 57 0.77 2.08 7.86
N PHE A 58 1.16 1.60 6.69
CA PHE A 58 0.81 0.28 6.19
C PHE A 58 2.03 -0.63 6.20
N VAL A 59 1.86 -1.86 6.66
CA VAL A 59 2.93 -2.87 6.69
C VAL A 59 2.68 -3.92 5.63
N HIS A 60 3.67 -4.17 4.77
CA HIS A 60 3.61 -5.29 3.85
C HIS A 60 3.94 -6.60 4.57
N ILE A 61 2.92 -7.27 5.08
CA ILE A 61 3.08 -8.50 5.88
C ILE A 61 3.82 -9.61 5.12
N ASP A 62 3.66 -9.69 3.80
CA ASP A 62 4.37 -10.71 3.00
C ASP A 62 5.89 -10.48 2.91
N LEU A 63 6.40 -9.31 3.32
CA LEU A 63 7.79 -8.89 3.14
C LEU A 63 8.51 -8.58 4.45
N ILE A 64 8.02 -9.14 5.57
CA ILE A 64 8.69 -9.09 6.86
C ILE A 64 9.68 -10.26 6.95
N ASP A 65 10.96 -9.95 6.96
CA ASP A 65 12.02 -10.95 7.07
C ASP A 65 12.03 -11.59 8.47
N GLY A 66 12.22 -12.90 8.53
CA GLY A 66 12.11 -13.70 9.75
C GLY A 66 10.68 -13.95 10.24
N MET A 67 9.64 -13.58 9.49
CA MET A 67 8.25 -13.82 9.85
C MET A 67 7.44 -14.39 8.67
N SER A 68 6.87 -15.58 8.85
CA SER A 68 5.96 -16.14 7.85
C SER A 68 4.64 -15.37 7.83
N PRO A 69 4.10 -15.00 6.65
CA PRO A 69 2.83 -14.27 6.55
C PRO A 69 1.64 -15.22 6.78
N THR A 70 1.34 -15.43 8.06
CA THR A 70 0.24 -16.25 8.60
C THR A 70 -0.77 -15.38 9.36
N VAL A 71 -1.87 -15.99 9.82
CA VAL A 71 -2.84 -15.32 10.70
C VAL A 71 -2.19 -14.96 12.04
N ASP A 72 -1.33 -15.82 12.59
CA ASP A 72 -0.60 -15.52 13.83
C ASP A 72 0.35 -14.33 13.68
N ALA A 73 1.01 -14.19 12.51
CA ALA A 73 1.83 -13.02 12.22
C ALA A 73 0.99 -11.74 12.15
N LEU A 74 -0.21 -11.82 11.58
CA LEU A 74 -1.16 -10.71 11.56
C LEU A 74 -1.63 -10.35 12.99
N ASP A 75 -1.95 -11.34 13.82
CA ASP A 75 -2.32 -11.14 15.22
C ASP A 75 -1.19 -10.48 16.00
N TYR A 76 0.03 -11.01 15.87
CA TYR A 76 1.22 -10.43 16.46
C TYR A 76 1.38 -8.95 16.10
N LEU A 77 1.30 -8.62 14.82
CA LEU A 77 1.45 -7.24 14.36
C LEU A 77 0.34 -6.33 14.88
N ASN A 78 -0.90 -6.81 14.92
CA ASN A 78 -2.05 -6.07 15.43
C ASN A 78 -1.95 -5.80 16.94
N GLU A 79 -1.37 -6.72 17.70
CA GLU A 79 -1.21 -6.59 19.15
C GLU A 79 0.05 -5.81 19.56
N LYS A 80 1.17 -6.04 18.88
CA LYS A 80 2.49 -5.49 19.25
C LYS A 80 2.81 -4.16 18.59
N THR A 81 2.08 -3.80 17.54
CA THR A 81 2.32 -2.54 16.83
C THR A 81 1.06 -1.68 16.81
N LYS A 82 1.22 -0.43 16.37
CA LYS A 82 0.11 0.51 16.14
C LYS A 82 -0.07 0.79 14.65
N LEU A 83 0.14 -0.22 13.80
CA LEU A 83 -0.06 -0.09 12.36
C LEU A 83 -1.54 0.22 12.05
N ASP A 84 -1.78 1.00 11.01
CA ASP A 84 -3.14 1.37 10.60
C ASP A 84 -3.74 0.33 9.64
N GLY A 85 -2.89 -0.38 8.90
CA GLY A 85 -3.32 -1.45 8.02
C GLY A 85 -2.20 -2.29 7.44
N ILE A 86 -2.59 -3.33 6.70
CA ILE A 86 -1.66 -4.25 6.04
C ILE A 86 -1.75 -4.19 4.52
N ILE A 87 -0.64 -4.53 3.87
CA ILE A 87 -0.57 -4.82 2.43
C ILE A 87 -0.26 -6.31 2.28
N SER A 88 -1.05 -7.02 1.47
CA SER A 88 -0.76 -8.41 1.12
C SER A 88 -1.29 -8.76 -0.26
N THR A 89 -0.62 -9.71 -0.90
CA THR A 89 -1.11 -10.39 -2.11
C THR A 89 -2.10 -11.52 -1.78
N LYS A 90 -2.09 -11.99 -0.53
CA LYS A 90 -2.82 -13.19 -0.08
C LYS A 90 -4.24 -12.86 0.37
N SER A 91 -5.23 -13.34 -0.38
CA SER A 91 -6.66 -13.17 -0.09
C SER A 91 -7.09 -13.62 1.32
N ALA A 92 -6.45 -14.65 1.87
CA ALA A 92 -6.74 -15.13 3.23
C ALA A 92 -6.37 -14.08 4.30
N LEU A 93 -5.18 -13.50 4.22
CA LEU A 93 -4.71 -12.47 5.15
C LEU A 93 -5.54 -11.20 5.07
N ILE A 94 -5.94 -10.79 3.85
CA ILE A 94 -6.84 -9.66 3.66
C ILE A 94 -8.16 -9.89 4.42
N LYS A 95 -8.79 -11.05 4.25
CA LYS A 95 -10.04 -11.36 4.96
C LYS A 95 -9.88 -11.37 6.49
N GLU A 96 -8.77 -11.93 6.97
CA GLU A 96 -8.48 -11.99 8.41
C GLU A 96 -8.17 -10.61 9.02
N ALA A 97 -7.49 -9.74 8.28
CA ALA A 97 -7.20 -8.37 8.72
C ALA A 97 -8.47 -7.53 8.84
N LYS A 98 -9.44 -7.70 7.92
CA LYS A 98 -10.74 -7.02 8.03
C LYS A 98 -11.48 -7.38 9.31
N LYS A 99 -11.46 -8.66 9.73
CA LYS A 99 -12.10 -9.11 10.97
C LYS A 99 -11.51 -8.42 12.21
N ARG A 100 -10.24 -8.02 12.14
CA ARG A 100 -9.50 -7.30 13.19
C ARG A 100 -9.63 -5.78 13.09
N LYS A 101 -10.47 -5.28 12.17
CA LYS A 101 -10.69 -3.84 11.91
C LYS A 101 -9.43 -3.09 11.44
N LEU A 102 -8.45 -3.81 10.91
CA LEU A 102 -7.30 -3.20 10.23
C LEU A 102 -7.72 -2.78 8.81
N LEU A 103 -7.16 -1.68 8.33
CA LEU A 103 -7.29 -1.30 6.93
C LEU A 103 -6.54 -2.30 6.05
N THR A 104 -7.12 -2.62 4.91
CA THR A 104 -6.60 -3.67 4.02
C THR A 104 -6.31 -3.16 2.63
N ILE A 105 -5.07 -3.40 2.19
CA ILE A 105 -4.63 -3.16 0.83
C ILE A 105 -4.31 -4.50 0.20
N GLN A 106 -5.10 -4.89 -0.81
CA GLN A 106 -4.77 -6.09 -1.58
C GLN A 106 -3.96 -5.72 -2.81
N ARG A 107 -2.74 -6.24 -2.87
CA ARG A 107 -1.78 -6.01 -3.94
C ARG A 107 -1.97 -7.00 -5.08
N PHE A 108 -2.03 -6.50 -6.32
CA PHE A 108 -2.06 -7.31 -7.52
C PHE A 108 -0.96 -6.91 -8.50
N PHE A 109 -0.24 -7.93 -8.98
CA PHE A 109 0.67 -7.80 -10.10
C PHE A 109 -0.08 -8.11 -11.39
N ILE A 110 -0.13 -7.14 -12.31
CA ILE A 110 -0.75 -7.30 -13.61
C ILE A 110 0.37 -7.55 -14.63
N LEU A 111 0.66 -8.84 -14.85
CA LEU A 111 1.73 -9.30 -15.73
C LEU A 111 1.18 -9.65 -17.13
N ASP A 112 -0.09 -10.06 -17.18
CA ASP A 112 -0.75 -10.60 -18.37
C ASP A 112 -2.28 -10.50 -18.23
N SER A 113 -3.01 -11.05 -19.21
CA SER A 113 -4.47 -11.06 -19.19
C SER A 113 -5.07 -11.97 -18.11
N ILE A 114 -4.35 -13.01 -17.68
CA ILE A 114 -4.81 -14.00 -16.69
C ILE A 114 -4.75 -13.37 -15.30
N SER A 115 -3.61 -12.78 -14.95
CA SER A 115 -3.41 -12.01 -13.71
C SER A 115 -4.40 -10.85 -13.59
N TYR A 116 -4.72 -10.15 -14.68
CA TYR A 116 -5.79 -9.14 -14.70
C TYR A 116 -7.19 -9.70 -14.40
N LYS A 117 -7.58 -10.82 -15.02
CA LYS A 117 -8.89 -11.44 -14.74
C LYS A 117 -8.96 -11.93 -13.29
N ASN A 118 -7.87 -12.51 -12.81
CA ASN A 118 -7.75 -13.00 -11.44
C ASN A 118 -7.79 -11.86 -10.42
N SER A 119 -7.15 -10.72 -10.67
CA SER A 119 -7.19 -9.58 -9.74
C SER A 119 -8.62 -9.08 -9.53
N LEU A 120 -9.43 -8.96 -10.60
CA LEU A 120 -10.85 -8.61 -10.48
C LEU A 120 -11.65 -9.67 -9.71
N LYS A 121 -11.42 -10.96 -9.99
CA LYS A 121 -12.08 -12.06 -9.28
C LYS A 121 -11.78 -12.00 -7.79
N TYR A 122 -10.50 -11.87 -7.42
CA TYR A 122 -10.07 -11.85 -6.03
C TYR A 122 -10.53 -10.59 -5.31
N ALA A 123 -10.36 -9.40 -5.90
CA ALA A 123 -10.82 -8.14 -5.32
C ALA A 123 -12.32 -8.16 -4.99
N ARG A 124 -13.16 -8.74 -5.85
CA ARG A 124 -14.60 -8.91 -5.58
C ARG A 124 -14.89 -9.89 -4.44
N ALA A 125 -14.08 -10.94 -4.31
CA ALA A 125 -14.27 -11.99 -3.32
C ALA A 125 -13.75 -11.61 -1.93
N THR A 126 -12.70 -10.79 -1.85
CA THR A 126 -12.09 -10.34 -0.59
C THR A 126 -12.62 -8.97 -0.16
N LYS A 127 -13.05 -8.13 -1.12
CA LYS A 127 -13.50 -6.75 -0.92
C LYS A 127 -12.52 -5.98 -0.03
N PRO A 128 -11.24 -5.81 -0.42
CA PRO A 128 -10.29 -5.04 0.39
C PRO A 128 -10.74 -3.58 0.49
N ASP A 129 -10.24 -2.85 1.47
CA ASP A 129 -10.55 -1.41 1.58
C ASP A 129 -9.93 -0.63 0.43
N ILE A 130 -8.73 -1.04 0.00
CA ILE A 130 -8.03 -0.49 -1.15
C ILE A 130 -7.44 -1.61 -2.01
N VAL A 131 -7.45 -1.43 -3.32
CA VAL A 131 -6.69 -2.25 -4.27
C VAL A 131 -5.38 -1.54 -4.62
N GLU A 132 -4.27 -2.26 -4.63
CA GLU A 132 -2.99 -1.76 -5.14
C GLU A 132 -2.63 -2.50 -6.44
N ILE A 133 -2.40 -1.77 -7.54
CA ILE A 133 -2.00 -2.34 -8.83
C ILE A 133 -0.53 -2.02 -9.13
N LEU A 134 0.21 -3.06 -9.52
CA LEU A 134 1.57 -2.97 -10.04
C LEU A 134 1.66 -3.63 -11.43
N PRO A 135 2.41 -3.06 -12.39
CA PRO A 135 2.99 -1.70 -12.38
C PRO A 135 1.96 -0.56 -12.37
N GLY A 136 2.35 0.59 -11.84
CA GLY A 136 1.52 1.78 -11.67
C GLY A 136 1.48 2.66 -12.92
N ALA A 137 2.52 2.62 -13.75
CA ALA A 137 2.60 3.28 -15.05
C ALA A 137 1.75 2.58 -16.15
N MET A 138 0.51 2.21 -15.81
CA MET A 138 -0.43 1.55 -16.73
C MET A 138 -1.83 2.17 -16.66
N PRO A 139 -2.00 3.44 -17.07
CA PRO A 139 -3.27 4.17 -16.93
C PRO A 139 -4.44 3.48 -17.64
N LYS A 140 -4.21 2.81 -18.78
CA LYS A 140 -5.25 2.04 -19.49
C LYS A 140 -5.75 0.87 -18.66
N ILE A 141 -4.87 0.18 -17.93
CA ILE A 141 -5.22 -0.95 -17.06
C ILE A 141 -5.96 -0.46 -15.83
N ILE A 142 -5.50 0.62 -15.19
CA ILE A 142 -6.16 1.25 -14.04
C ILE A 142 -7.60 1.63 -14.41
N LYS A 143 -7.77 2.39 -15.50
CA LYS A 143 -9.09 2.82 -15.97
C LYS A 143 -10.00 1.64 -16.28
N ARG A 144 -9.47 0.60 -16.93
CA ARG A 144 -10.23 -0.62 -17.24
C ARG A 144 -10.62 -1.38 -15.97
N PHE A 145 -9.73 -1.48 -14.98
CA PHE A 145 -10.02 -2.12 -13.71
C PHE A 145 -11.15 -1.40 -12.97
N LEU A 146 -11.05 -0.08 -12.83
CA LEU A 146 -12.05 0.78 -12.19
C LEU A 146 -13.38 0.87 -12.94
N TYR A 147 -13.39 0.60 -14.24
CA TYR A 147 -14.62 0.42 -15.00
C TYR A 147 -15.34 -0.87 -14.59
N ASN A 148 -14.59 -1.96 -14.39
CA ASN A 148 -15.13 -3.29 -14.08
C ASN A 148 -15.39 -3.54 -12.59
N TYR A 149 -14.75 -2.79 -11.71
CA TYR A 149 -14.88 -2.90 -10.26
C TYR A 149 -14.61 -1.54 -9.60
N LYS A 150 -15.62 -0.99 -8.92
CA LYS A 150 -15.52 0.29 -8.23
C LYS A 150 -14.89 0.08 -6.85
N CYS A 151 -13.69 0.60 -6.66
CA CYS A 151 -13.01 0.61 -5.37
C CYS A 151 -11.96 1.74 -5.32
N PRO A 152 -11.54 2.17 -4.12
CA PRO A 152 -10.29 2.90 -3.94
C PRO A 152 -9.12 2.11 -4.55
N LEU A 153 -8.27 2.79 -5.31
CA LEU A 153 -7.14 2.16 -6.00
C LEU A 153 -5.87 2.99 -5.87
N ILE A 154 -4.77 2.34 -5.47
CA ILE A 154 -3.43 2.90 -5.45
C ILE A 154 -2.62 2.31 -6.60
N ALA A 155 -1.93 3.15 -7.35
CA ALA A 155 -1.00 2.74 -8.39
C ALA A 155 0.43 2.72 -7.84
N SER A 156 1.15 1.62 -8.04
CA SER A 156 2.50 1.45 -7.46
C SER A 156 3.47 0.82 -8.44
N GLY A 157 4.75 1.16 -8.30
CA GLY A 157 5.85 0.52 -9.06
C GLY A 157 6.01 1.07 -10.48
N ILE A 158 7.28 1.20 -10.89
CA ILE A 158 7.69 1.82 -12.17
C ILE A 158 7.10 3.23 -12.35
N ILE A 159 6.99 4.00 -11.26
CA ILE A 159 6.67 5.43 -11.34
C ILE A 159 8.00 6.16 -11.47
N MET A 160 8.28 6.69 -12.67
CA MET A 160 9.59 7.24 -13.01
C MET A 160 9.63 8.76 -12.83
N ASP A 161 8.53 9.45 -13.12
CA ASP A 161 8.45 10.90 -13.13
C ASP A 161 7.03 11.43 -12.82
N LYS A 162 6.87 12.74 -12.95
CA LYS A 162 5.61 13.45 -12.71
C LYS A 162 4.52 13.09 -13.73
N GLU A 163 4.89 12.71 -14.96
CA GLU A 163 3.92 12.35 -15.98
C GLU A 163 3.22 11.04 -15.61
N ASP A 164 3.97 10.03 -15.14
CA ASP A 164 3.40 8.77 -14.64
C ASP A 164 2.39 9.01 -13.50
N VAL A 165 2.74 9.87 -12.55
CA VAL A 165 1.86 10.27 -11.43
C VAL A 165 0.56 10.86 -11.97
N ILE A 166 0.65 11.87 -12.84
CA ILE A 166 -0.53 12.56 -13.39
C ILE A 166 -1.41 11.59 -14.18
N LEU A 167 -0.82 10.73 -15.01
CA LEU A 167 -1.57 9.79 -15.84
C LEU A 167 -2.29 8.74 -15.00
N ALA A 168 -1.67 8.21 -13.95
CA ALA A 168 -2.29 7.25 -13.06
C ALA A 168 -3.45 7.87 -12.25
N LEU A 169 -3.28 9.10 -11.74
CA LEU A 169 -4.35 9.83 -11.06
C LEU A 169 -5.51 10.15 -12.01
N LYS A 170 -5.23 10.63 -13.23
CA LYS A 170 -6.25 10.85 -14.27
C LYS A 170 -7.00 9.58 -14.68
N ALA A 171 -6.35 8.41 -14.56
CA ALA A 171 -7.00 7.13 -14.80
C ALA A 171 -7.95 6.69 -13.67
N GLY A 172 -7.92 7.38 -12.52
CA GLY A 172 -8.80 7.16 -11.37
C GLY A 172 -8.11 6.55 -10.15
N ALA A 173 -6.78 6.42 -10.13
CA ALA A 173 -6.08 6.09 -8.89
C ALA A 173 -6.26 7.23 -7.89
N ILE A 174 -6.43 6.89 -6.61
CA ILE A 174 -6.55 7.86 -5.51
C ILE A 174 -5.22 8.15 -4.83
N GLY A 175 -4.18 7.37 -5.15
CA GLY A 175 -2.85 7.56 -4.59
C GLY A 175 -1.80 6.83 -5.39
N ILE A 176 -0.56 7.31 -5.29
CA ILE A 176 0.62 6.79 -5.99
C ILE A 176 1.66 6.40 -4.96
N SER A 177 2.03 5.12 -4.92
CA SER A 177 3.10 4.63 -4.05
C SER A 177 4.39 4.40 -4.84
N THR A 178 5.47 5.02 -4.37
CA THR A 178 6.77 4.98 -5.05
C THR A 178 7.91 4.96 -4.06
N THR A 179 9.00 4.26 -4.44
CA THR A 179 10.26 4.22 -3.67
C THR A 179 11.22 5.34 -4.08
N LYS A 180 10.88 6.15 -5.08
CA LYS A 180 11.70 7.25 -5.59
C LYS A 180 11.40 8.52 -4.78
N SER A 181 12.32 8.92 -3.90
CA SER A 181 12.11 10.07 -3.02
C SER A 181 12.04 11.41 -3.75
N ASP A 182 12.61 11.53 -4.95
CA ASP A 182 12.43 12.73 -5.79
C ASP A 182 10.96 13.01 -6.15
N ILE A 183 10.11 11.96 -6.15
CA ILE A 183 8.68 12.08 -6.45
C ILE A 183 7.89 12.50 -5.21
N TRP A 184 8.46 12.29 -4.01
CA TRP A 184 7.80 12.60 -2.74
C TRP A 184 7.63 14.10 -2.48
N SER A 185 8.41 14.93 -3.18
CA SER A 185 8.41 16.39 -3.08
C SER A 185 7.66 17.09 -4.22
N LEU A 186 6.95 16.35 -5.08
CA LEU A 186 6.16 16.90 -6.20
C LEU A 186 4.84 17.54 -5.73
#